data_AF-A0A7S8MXL1-F1
#
_entry.id   AF-A0A7S8MXL1-F1
#
_cell.length_a   1.000
_cell.length_b   1.000
_cell.length_c   1.000
_cell.angle_alpha   90.00
_cell.angle_beta   90.00
_cell.angle_gamma   90.00
#
_symmetry.space_group_name_H-M   'P 1'
#
loop_
_entity.id
_entity.type
_entity.pdbx_description
1 polymer ?
#
loop_
_entity_poly.entity_id
_entity_poly.type
_entity_poly.pdbx_seq_one_letter_code
_entity_poly.pdbx_strand_id
1 'polypeptide(L)'
;MSDEYYSAEGEYLRRALDRRHAHREVAAAGWWGRRRARERLRELEESDGLDAAAQRWAREMLRTEIANAWARTSRHANEWHPRLLEQLPGLAEEAAAEAVLQAGDDEQLHIHLTAAAAEQIARENVDRVKAVVNDPTIYLLRTTTPDGDPMTVLQHAASGLRARFAVDPVDGFGDVFSKSYDIPSINPDNPRDDGNRWELYAGLGLGRRLYLAAGELHPHIRWRAGIQSPYAAPLRTRLHNADPYHWAGHCTWCNERRIIWREAEPAEFSEHPITPAPAAIEPRLVEVTTGE
;
A
#
# COMPACT_ATOMS: atom_id res chain seq x y z
N MET A 1 -2.68 -24.30 -14.62
CA MET A 1 -3.95 -24.29 -13.86
C MET A 1 -4.03 -22.90 -13.26
N SER A 2 -4.92 -22.06 -13.76
CA SER A 2 -4.92 -20.60 -13.50
C SER A 2 -5.36 -20.27 -12.07
N ASP A 3 -4.84 -19.15 -11.54
CA ASP A 3 -5.17 -18.60 -10.22
C ASP A 3 -6.69 -18.38 -9.98
N GLU A 4 -7.49 -18.29 -11.05
CA GLU A 4 -8.96 -18.27 -11.00
C GLU A 4 -9.57 -19.48 -10.27
N TYR A 5 -8.86 -20.62 -10.21
CA TYR A 5 -9.38 -21.80 -9.53
C TYR A 5 -9.37 -21.66 -7.99
N TYR A 6 -8.63 -20.70 -7.43
CA TYR A 6 -8.50 -20.48 -5.99
C TYR A 6 -9.00 -19.11 -5.52
N SER A 7 -9.70 -18.34 -6.35
CA SER A 7 -10.34 -17.07 -5.92
C SER A 7 -11.60 -17.33 -5.08
N ALA A 8 -12.02 -16.36 -4.26
CA ALA A 8 -13.25 -16.49 -3.48
C ALA A 8 -14.48 -16.60 -4.41
N GLU A 9 -14.48 -15.87 -5.53
CA GLU A 9 -15.47 -16.00 -6.60
C GLU A 9 -15.51 -17.43 -7.16
N GLY A 10 -14.36 -17.98 -7.55
CA GLY A 10 -14.29 -19.32 -8.14
C GLY A 10 -14.74 -20.41 -7.17
N GLU A 11 -14.41 -20.27 -5.88
CA GLU A 11 -14.88 -21.17 -4.83
C GLU A 11 -16.40 -21.09 -4.63
N TYR A 12 -16.95 -19.87 -4.55
CA TYR A 12 -18.39 -19.67 -4.43
C TYR A 12 -19.15 -20.22 -5.63
N LEU A 13 -18.73 -19.86 -6.86
CA LEU A 13 -19.42 -20.27 -8.08
C LEU A 13 -19.48 -21.79 -8.23
N ARG A 14 -18.41 -22.51 -7.85
CA ARG A 14 -18.41 -23.98 -7.83
C ARG A 14 -19.49 -24.53 -6.89
N ARG A 15 -19.50 -24.07 -5.64
CA ARG A 15 -20.47 -24.53 -4.63
C ARG A 15 -21.90 -24.19 -5.03
N ALA A 16 -22.12 -22.99 -5.58
CA ALA A 16 -23.42 -22.56 -6.07
C ALA A 16 -23.89 -23.41 -7.27
N LEU A 17 -22.98 -23.78 -8.18
CA LEU A 17 -23.28 -24.67 -9.30
C LEU A 17 -23.60 -26.09 -8.84
N ASP A 18 -22.84 -26.65 -7.91
CA ASP A 18 -23.08 -27.97 -7.33
C ASP A 18 -24.46 -28.05 -6.68
N ARG A 19 -24.82 -27.02 -5.89
CA ARG A 19 -26.14 -26.94 -5.26
C ARG A 19 -27.26 -26.77 -6.28
N ARG A 20 -27.09 -25.92 -7.30
CA ARG A 20 -28.06 -25.79 -8.41
C ARG A 20 -28.24 -27.10 -9.17
N HIS A 21 -27.16 -27.85 -9.39
CA HIS A 21 -27.22 -29.16 -10.03
C HIS A 21 -28.02 -30.15 -9.17
N ALA A 22 -27.74 -30.23 -7.87
CA ALA A 22 -28.49 -31.08 -6.94
C ALA A 22 -29.99 -30.73 -6.89
N HIS A 23 -30.36 -29.45 -6.89
CA HIS A 23 -31.76 -29.04 -7.00
C HIS A 23 -32.42 -29.51 -8.31
N ARG A 24 -31.72 -29.41 -9.44
CA ARG A 24 -32.22 -29.91 -10.74
C ARG A 24 -32.36 -31.42 -10.74
N GLU A 25 -31.43 -32.17 -10.15
CA GLU A 25 -31.54 -33.63 -9.99
C GLU A 25 -32.78 -34.01 -9.17
N VAL A 26 -33.05 -33.31 -8.07
CA VAL A 26 -34.26 -33.50 -7.25
C VAL A 26 -35.53 -33.24 -8.06
N ALA A 27 -35.55 -32.17 -8.86
CA ALA A 27 -36.68 -31.80 -9.70
C ALA A 27 -36.93 -32.80 -10.83
N ALA A 28 -35.85 -33.31 -11.45
CA ALA A 28 -35.91 -34.30 -12.52
C ALA A 28 -36.16 -35.73 -12.03
N ALA A 29 -35.94 -36.02 -10.74
CA ALA A 29 -36.12 -37.35 -10.18
C ALA A 29 -37.58 -37.83 -10.23
N GLY A 30 -37.77 -39.01 -10.81
CA GLY A 30 -39.02 -39.78 -10.75
C GLY A 30 -39.36 -40.21 -9.32
N TRP A 31 -40.60 -40.69 -9.12
CA TRP A 31 -41.17 -40.95 -7.80
C TRP A 31 -40.27 -41.79 -6.87
N TRP A 32 -39.65 -42.85 -7.42
CA TRP A 32 -38.78 -43.76 -6.67
C TRP A 32 -37.40 -43.17 -6.31
N GLY A 33 -36.87 -42.24 -7.10
CA GLY A 33 -35.54 -41.65 -6.89
C GLY A 33 -35.55 -40.36 -6.07
N ARG A 34 -36.70 -39.70 -5.97
CA ARG A 34 -36.84 -38.36 -5.38
C ARG A 34 -36.44 -38.29 -3.91
N ARG A 35 -36.71 -39.35 -3.13
CA ARG A 35 -36.34 -39.39 -1.70
C ARG A 35 -34.82 -39.34 -1.52
N ARG A 36 -34.08 -40.20 -2.23
CA ARG A 36 -32.62 -40.26 -2.19
C ARG A 36 -31.99 -38.95 -2.69
N ALA A 37 -32.53 -38.37 -3.76
CA ALA A 37 -32.06 -37.08 -4.26
C ALA A 37 -32.24 -35.95 -3.23
N ARG A 38 -33.37 -35.93 -2.49
CA ARG A 38 -33.61 -34.95 -1.42
C ARG A 38 -32.69 -35.14 -0.21
N GLU A 39 -32.44 -36.38 0.18
CA GLU A 39 -31.49 -36.70 1.26
C GLU A 39 -30.09 -36.18 0.90
N ARG A 40 -29.63 -36.46 -0.33
CA ARG A 40 -28.33 -35.96 -0.83
C ARG A 40 -28.27 -34.45 -0.95
N LEU A 41 -29.35 -33.79 -1.39
CA LEU A 41 -29.42 -32.33 -1.42
C LEU A 41 -29.30 -31.75 -0.01
N ARG A 42 -29.98 -32.31 0.99
CA ARG A 42 -29.85 -31.85 2.38
C ARG A 42 -28.44 -32.03 2.93
N GLU A 43 -27.83 -33.18 2.71
CA GLU A 43 -26.44 -33.44 3.12
C GLU A 43 -25.48 -32.42 2.48
N LEU A 44 -25.69 -32.10 1.21
CA LEU A 44 -24.92 -31.06 0.52
C LEU A 44 -25.20 -29.68 1.12
N GLU A 45 -26.47 -29.34 1.37
CA GLU A 45 -26.89 -28.06 1.93
C GLU A 45 -26.25 -27.78 3.31
N GLU A 46 -26.07 -28.83 4.11
CA GLU A 46 -25.48 -28.78 5.44
C GLU A 46 -23.94 -28.73 5.42
N SER A 47 -23.28 -29.26 4.38
CA SER A 47 -21.83 -29.52 4.40
C SER A 47 -21.00 -28.77 3.36
N ASP A 48 -21.61 -28.19 2.32
CA ASP A 48 -20.84 -27.57 1.23
C ASP A 48 -20.17 -26.23 1.60
N GLY A 49 -20.57 -25.62 2.72
CA GLY A 49 -20.04 -24.33 3.17
C GLY A 49 -20.31 -23.17 2.20
N LEU A 50 -21.42 -23.21 1.44
CA LEU A 50 -21.78 -22.17 0.46
C LEU A 50 -21.86 -20.78 1.11
N ASP A 51 -22.49 -20.67 2.27
CA ASP A 51 -22.65 -19.39 3.00
C ASP A 51 -21.29 -18.75 3.34
N ALA A 52 -20.35 -19.54 3.87
CA ALA A 52 -19.01 -19.06 4.17
C ALA A 52 -18.25 -18.62 2.91
N ALA A 53 -18.47 -19.29 1.77
CA ALA A 53 -17.89 -18.87 0.49
C ALA A 53 -18.54 -17.57 -0.03
N ALA A 54 -19.86 -17.45 0.12
CA ALA A 54 -20.62 -16.24 -0.23
C ALA A 54 -20.12 -15.04 0.55
N GLN A 55 -19.96 -15.19 1.86
CA GLN A 55 -19.42 -14.14 2.73
C GLN A 55 -18.00 -13.72 2.32
N ARG A 56 -17.11 -14.67 1.97
CA ARG A 56 -15.76 -14.36 1.48
C ARG A 56 -15.79 -13.58 0.19
N TRP A 57 -16.58 -14.03 -0.79
CA TRP A 57 -16.68 -13.32 -2.07
C TRP A 57 -17.30 -11.94 -1.90
N ALA A 58 -18.43 -11.83 -1.19
CA ALA A 58 -19.07 -10.55 -0.90
C ALA A 58 -18.09 -9.56 -0.23
N ARG A 59 -17.22 -10.05 0.67
CA ARG A 59 -16.18 -9.24 1.28
C ARG A 59 -15.12 -8.75 0.27
N GLU A 60 -14.72 -9.58 -0.69
CA GLU A 60 -13.81 -9.16 -1.77
C GLU A 60 -14.46 -8.15 -2.73
N MET A 61 -15.75 -8.32 -3.05
CA MET A 61 -16.52 -7.36 -3.85
C MET A 61 -16.58 -6.00 -3.16
N LEU A 62 -17.03 -5.96 -1.89
CA LEU A 62 -17.10 -4.72 -1.12
C LEU A 62 -15.73 -4.07 -0.96
N ARG A 63 -14.67 -4.86 -0.72
CA ARG A 63 -13.30 -4.34 -0.65
C ARG A 63 -12.91 -3.62 -1.95
N THR A 64 -13.17 -4.25 -3.09
CA THR A 64 -12.87 -3.69 -4.42
C THR A 64 -13.69 -2.44 -4.70
N GLU A 65 -14.98 -2.46 -4.38
CA GLU A 65 -15.85 -1.32 -4.66
C GLU A 65 -15.58 -0.12 -3.76
N ILE A 66 -15.17 -0.32 -2.51
CA ILE A 66 -14.70 0.78 -1.65
C ILE A 66 -13.44 1.41 -2.22
N ALA A 67 -12.48 0.59 -2.67
CA ALA A 67 -11.26 1.05 -3.31
C ALA A 67 -11.55 1.88 -4.58
N ASN A 68 -12.49 1.40 -5.41
CA ASN A 68 -12.94 2.08 -6.61
C ASN A 68 -13.62 3.42 -6.31
N ALA A 69 -14.55 3.43 -5.35
CA ALA A 69 -15.23 4.65 -4.89
C ALA A 69 -14.22 5.68 -4.36
N TRP A 70 -13.28 5.24 -3.52
CA TRP A 70 -12.23 6.11 -3.00
C TRP A 70 -11.33 6.67 -4.10
N ALA A 71 -10.95 5.86 -5.10
CA ALA A 71 -10.14 6.32 -6.22
C ALA A 71 -10.84 7.40 -7.07
N ARG A 72 -12.18 7.37 -7.16
CA ARG A 72 -12.97 8.43 -7.80
C ARG A 72 -12.94 9.74 -7.01
N THR A 73 -13.00 9.66 -5.68
CA THR A 73 -12.91 10.84 -4.79
C THR A 73 -11.49 11.40 -4.67
N SER A 74 -10.48 10.53 -4.66
CA SER A 74 -9.08 10.89 -4.43
C SER A 74 -8.13 10.14 -5.35
N ARG A 75 -8.04 10.60 -6.61
CA ARG A 75 -7.26 9.98 -7.71
C ARG A 75 -5.77 9.71 -7.43
N HIS A 76 -5.21 10.31 -6.38
CA HIS A 76 -3.80 10.18 -6.02
C HIS A 76 -3.56 9.66 -4.60
N ALA A 77 -4.61 9.33 -3.85
CA ALA A 77 -4.47 8.68 -2.55
C ALA A 77 -4.23 7.17 -2.73
N ASN A 78 -3.52 6.56 -1.79
CA ASN A 78 -3.50 5.11 -1.70
C ASN A 78 -4.91 4.59 -1.32
N GLU A 79 -5.17 3.34 -1.70
CA GLU A 79 -6.44 2.63 -1.57
C GLU A 79 -7.05 2.73 -0.16
N TRP A 80 -6.22 2.67 0.88
CA TRP A 80 -6.64 2.61 2.29
C TRP A 80 -6.13 3.79 3.10
N HIS A 81 -6.03 4.96 2.46
CA HIS A 81 -5.51 6.16 3.11
C HIS A 81 -6.43 6.55 4.29
N PRO A 82 -5.92 6.97 5.47
CA PRO A 82 -6.76 7.30 6.62
C PRO A 82 -7.87 8.33 6.38
N ARG A 83 -7.65 9.26 5.43
CA ARG A 83 -8.66 10.23 4.98
C ARG A 83 -9.89 9.61 4.33
N LEU A 84 -9.82 8.37 3.85
CA LEU A 84 -10.99 7.62 3.40
C LEU A 84 -12.07 7.60 4.49
N LEU A 85 -11.66 7.49 5.76
CA LEU A 85 -12.58 7.46 6.90
C LEU A 85 -13.40 8.75 7.06
N GLU A 86 -12.95 9.88 6.51
CA GLU A 86 -13.67 11.16 6.53
C GLU A 86 -14.92 11.13 5.63
N GLN A 87 -14.95 10.23 4.64
CA GLN A 87 -16.02 10.09 3.64
C GLN A 87 -16.69 8.71 3.69
N LEU A 88 -16.33 7.89 4.68
CA LEU A 88 -16.65 6.47 4.68
C LEU A 88 -18.15 6.15 4.57
N PRO A 89 -19.08 6.83 5.27
CA PRO A 89 -20.50 6.48 5.15
C PRO A 89 -21.01 6.53 3.71
N GLY A 90 -20.69 7.61 2.97
CA GLY A 90 -21.09 7.75 1.57
C GLY A 90 -20.39 6.75 0.64
N LEU A 91 -19.10 6.51 0.86
CA LEU A 91 -18.34 5.51 0.09
C LEU A 91 -18.85 4.08 0.32
N ALA A 92 -19.28 3.77 1.55
CA ALA A 92 -19.79 2.46 1.93
C ALA A 92 -21.17 2.19 1.31
N GLU A 93 -22.04 3.20 1.27
CA GLU A 93 -23.33 3.12 0.57
C GLU A 93 -23.14 2.90 -0.94
N GLU A 94 -22.26 3.70 -1.57
CA GLU A 94 -21.93 3.56 -3.00
C GLU A 94 -21.35 2.17 -3.30
N ALA A 95 -20.37 1.73 -2.52
CA ALA A 95 -19.74 0.43 -2.72
C ALA A 95 -20.70 -0.75 -2.54
N ALA A 96 -21.60 -0.68 -1.57
CA ALA A 96 -22.62 -1.71 -1.37
C ALA A 96 -23.62 -1.75 -2.54
N ALA A 97 -24.06 -0.58 -3.02
CA ALA A 97 -24.96 -0.51 -4.17
C ALA A 97 -24.32 -1.08 -5.45
N GLU A 98 -23.08 -0.71 -5.76
CA GLU A 98 -22.35 -1.24 -6.91
C GLU A 98 -22.10 -2.74 -6.80
N ALA A 99 -21.73 -3.23 -5.60
CA ALA A 99 -21.53 -4.66 -5.40
C ALA A 99 -22.84 -5.45 -5.56
N VAL A 100 -23.99 -4.92 -5.12
CA VAL A 100 -25.31 -5.54 -5.36
C VAL A 100 -25.61 -5.59 -6.86
N LEU A 101 -25.33 -4.51 -7.60
CA LEU A 101 -25.50 -4.51 -9.07
C LEU A 101 -24.64 -5.58 -9.74
N GLN A 102 -23.39 -5.77 -9.28
CA GLN A 102 -22.50 -6.81 -9.78
C GLN A 102 -22.98 -8.22 -9.44
N ALA A 103 -23.60 -8.42 -8.26
CA ALA A 103 -24.14 -9.71 -7.83
C ALA A 103 -25.40 -10.13 -8.61
N GLY A 104 -26.12 -9.19 -9.22
CA GLY A 104 -27.32 -9.47 -10.02
C GLY A 104 -28.48 -9.98 -9.18
N ASP A 105 -28.98 -11.19 -9.48
CA ASP A 105 -30.10 -11.81 -8.77
C ASP A 105 -29.64 -12.79 -7.67
N ASP A 106 -28.37 -12.74 -7.27
CA ASP A 106 -27.81 -13.69 -6.30
C ASP A 106 -28.16 -13.30 -4.85
N GLU A 107 -29.32 -13.78 -4.39
CA GLU A 107 -29.83 -13.54 -3.03
C GLU A 107 -28.84 -13.97 -1.93
N GLN A 108 -28.01 -15.00 -2.17
CA GLN A 108 -27.04 -15.49 -1.20
C GLN A 108 -25.89 -14.49 -0.99
N LEU A 109 -25.56 -13.68 -2.00
CA LEU A 109 -24.59 -12.60 -1.86
C LEU A 109 -25.22 -11.35 -1.24
N HIS A 110 -26.46 -11.00 -1.61
CA HIS A 110 -27.13 -9.77 -1.18
C HIS A 110 -27.19 -9.60 0.35
N ILE A 111 -27.34 -10.68 1.11
CA ILE A 111 -27.37 -10.63 2.58
C ILE A 111 -26.05 -10.11 3.19
N HIS A 112 -24.94 -10.19 2.45
CA HIS A 112 -23.62 -9.77 2.90
C HIS A 112 -23.18 -8.41 2.31
N LEU A 113 -23.80 -7.98 1.21
CA LEU A 113 -23.46 -6.76 0.48
C LEU A 113 -24.12 -5.52 1.07
N THR A 114 -23.75 -5.19 2.30
CA THR A 114 -24.33 -4.08 3.06
C THR A 114 -23.33 -2.94 3.27
N ALA A 115 -23.83 -1.71 3.41
CA ALA A 115 -23.00 -0.55 3.76
C ALA A 115 -22.27 -0.77 5.09
N ALA A 116 -22.90 -1.39 6.09
CA ALA A 116 -22.25 -1.70 7.37
C ALA A 116 -21.07 -2.67 7.20
N ALA A 117 -21.20 -3.69 6.37
CA ALA A 117 -20.09 -4.61 6.04
C ALA A 117 -18.97 -3.86 5.30
N ALA A 118 -19.32 -2.97 4.37
CA ALA A 118 -18.35 -2.12 3.68
C ALA A 118 -17.58 -1.23 4.67
N GLU A 119 -18.28 -0.53 5.57
CA GLU A 119 -17.64 0.29 6.61
C GLU A 119 -16.65 -0.51 7.46
N GLN A 120 -17.05 -1.70 7.90
CA GLN A 120 -16.20 -2.58 8.69
C GLN A 120 -14.93 -2.95 7.92
N ILE A 121 -15.06 -3.37 6.66
CA ILE A 121 -13.93 -3.71 5.79
C ILE A 121 -12.98 -2.52 5.64
N ALA A 122 -13.51 -1.32 5.41
CA ALA A 122 -12.68 -0.13 5.25
C ALA A 122 -11.90 0.19 6.52
N ARG A 123 -12.56 0.19 7.69
CA ARG A 123 -11.91 0.44 8.99
C ARG A 123 -10.81 -0.57 9.27
N GLU A 124 -11.09 -1.86 9.08
CA GLU A 124 -10.11 -2.93 9.27
C GLU A 124 -8.89 -2.77 8.36
N ASN A 125 -9.06 -2.39 7.10
CA ASN A 125 -7.94 -2.17 6.19
C ASN A 125 -7.16 -0.89 6.51
N VAL A 126 -7.84 0.21 6.85
CA VAL A 126 -7.17 1.44 7.31
C VAL A 126 -6.36 1.17 8.58
N ASP A 127 -6.91 0.42 9.54
CA ASP A 127 -6.22 0.09 10.79
C ASP A 127 -5.01 -0.83 10.55
N ARG A 128 -5.12 -1.79 9.64
CA ARG A 128 -3.97 -2.60 9.19
C ARG A 128 -2.86 -1.74 8.59
N VAL A 129 -3.21 -0.76 7.75
CA VAL A 129 -2.25 0.16 7.14
C VAL A 129 -1.62 1.07 8.21
N LYS A 130 -2.41 1.61 9.13
CA LYS A 130 -1.91 2.41 10.26
C LYS A 130 -0.93 1.62 11.13
N ALA A 131 -1.24 0.37 11.44
CA ALA A 131 -0.36 -0.49 12.22
C ALA A 131 1.01 -0.65 11.56
N VAL A 132 1.05 -0.83 10.24
CA VAL A 132 2.30 -0.86 9.47
C VAL A 132 3.01 0.50 9.53
N VAL A 133 2.32 1.59 9.21
CA VAL A 133 2.92 2.94 9.17
C VAL A 133 3.51 3.37 10.51
N ASN A 134 2.91 2.91 11.60
CA ASN A 134 3.31 3.23 12.97
C ASN A 134 4.49 2.40 13.48
N ASP A 135 4.97 1.39 12.74
CA ASP A 135 6.18 0.66 13.13
C ASP A 135 7.39 1.59 13.09
N PRO A 136 8.10 1.83 14.21
CA PRO A 136 9.24 2.73 14.22
C PRO A 136 10.49 2.12 13.54
N THR A 137 10.51 0.82 13.30
CA THR A 137 11.71 0.05 12.94
C THR A 137 12.16 0.32 11.51
N ILE A 138 13.42 0.70 11.36
CA ILE A 138 14.11 0.84 10.08
C ILE A 138 15.39 0.02 10.12
N TYR A 139 15.52 -0.93 9.22
CA TYR A 139 16.76 -1.62 8.96
C TYR A 139 17.74 -0.70 8.23
N LEU A 140 18.99 -0.75 8.66
CA LEU A 140 20.10 0.03 8.13
C LEU A 140 21.17 -0.94 7.64
N LEU A 141 21.55 -0.84 6.37
CA LEU A 141 22.72 -1.53 5.81
C LEU A 141 23.70 -0.49 5.27
N ARG A 142 24.94 -0.55 5.76
CA ARG A 142 26.08 0.18 5.19
C ARG A 142 26.76 -0.72 4.17
N THR A 143 26.95 -0.21 2.96
CA THR A 143 27.48 -0.98 1.84
C THR A 143 28.09 -0.01 0.81
N THR A 144 28.38 -0.48 -0.39
CA THR A 144 28.89 0.33 -1.50
C THR A 144 28.04 0.21 -2.75
N THR A 145 28.10 1.21 -3.63
CA THR A 145 27.64 1.08 -5.01
C THR A 145 28.49 0.04 -5.76
N PRO A 146 28.07 -0.42 -6.95
CA PRO A 146 28.93 -1.24 -7.81
C PRO A 146 30.30 -0.61 -8.13
N ASP A 147 30.36 0.73 -8.13
CA ASP A 147 31.57 1.51 -8.38
C ASP A 147 32.43 1.70 -7.11
N GLY A 148 31.97 1.21 -5.95
CA GLY A 148 32.70 1.25 -4.68
C GLY A 148 32.37 2.45 -3.79
N ASP A 149 31.42 3.30 -4.18
CA ASP A 149 31.09 4.51 -3.42
C ASP A 149 30.30 4.18 -2.15
N PRO A 150 30.54 4.87 -1.02
CA PRO A 150 29.77 4.66 0.20
C PRO A 150 28.27 4.84 -0.01
N MET A 151 27.51 3.82 0.40
CA MET A 151 26.07 3.78 0.27
C MET A 151 25.41 3.31 1.57
N THR A 152 24.28 3.91 1.89
CA THR A 152 23.39 3.48 2.96
C THR A 152 22.07 3.02 2.37
N VAL A 153 21.63 1.81 2.72
CA VAL A 153 20.28 1.33 2.41
C VAL A 153 19.45 1.37 3.67
N LEU A 154 18.29 2.02 3.60
CA LEU A 154 17.30 2.05 4.67
C LEU A 154 16.06 1.32 4.22
N GLN A 155 15.53 0.43 5.07
CA GLN A 155 14.29 -0.31 4.83
C GLN A 155 13.37 -0.24 6.03
N HIS A 156 12.15 0.23 5.83
CA HIS A 156 11.11 0.18 6.85
C HIS A 156 10.63 -1.27 7.05
N ALA A 157 10.72 -1.75 8.30
CA ALA A 157 10.60 -3.19 8.59
C ALA A 157 9.23 -3.78 8.20
N ALA A 158 8.14 -3.11 8.60
CA ALA A 158 6.79 -3.64 8.40
C ALA A 158 6.26 -3.48 6.95
N SER A 159 6.69 -2.44 6.23
CA SER A 159 6.18 -2.19 4.87
C SER A 159 7.07 -2.71 3.75
N GLY A 160 8.35 -2.99 4.05
CA GLY A 160 9.35 -3.34 3.04
C GLY A 160 9.82 -2.15 2.19
N LEU A 161 9.24 -0.96 2.36
CA LEU A 161 9.67 0.26 1.66
C LEU A 161 11.12 0.57 1.98
N ARG A 162 11.90 0.84 0.94
CA ARG A 162 13.34 1.04 1.05
C ARG A 162 13.87 2.05 0.05
N ALA A 163 14.96 2.68 0.45
CA ALA A 163 15.68 3.67 -0.32
C ALA A 163 17.19 3.49 -0.10
N ARG A 164 17.96 3.74 -1.16
CA ARG A 164 19.41 3.82 -1.11
C ARG A 164 19.86 5.28 -1.20
N PHE A 165 20.90 5.58 -0.44
CA PHE A 165 21.47 6.90 -0.23
C PHE A 165 22.97 6.77 -0.48
N ALA A 166 23.43 7.25 -1.63
CA ALA A 166 24.83 7.19 -2.02
C ALA A 166 25.46 8.59 -1.93
N VAL A 167 26.71 8.67 -1.50
CA VAL A 167 27.48 9.93 -1.50
C VAL A 167 28.44 9.90 -2.67
N ASP A 168 28.34 10.90 -3.54
CA ASP A 168 29.26 11.12 -4.64
C ASP A 168 30.63 11.53 -4.07
N PRO A 169 31.69 10.73 -4.25
CA PRO A 169 33.00 11.04 -3.66
C PRO A 169 33.70 12.21 -4.37
N VAL A 170 33.24 12.61 -5.57
CA VAL A 170 33.89 13.67 -6.35
C VAL A 170 33.54 15.04 -5.81
N ASP A 171 32.28 15.25 -5.45
CA ASP A 171 31.78 16.57 -5.03
C ASP A 171 31.03 16.57 -3.68
N GLY A 172 30.92 15.41 -3.02
CA GLY A 172 30.38 15.29 -1.66
C GLY A 172 28.86 15.43 -1.56
N PHE A 173 28.14 15.50 -2.68
CA PHE A 173 26.68 15.52 -2.67
C PHE A 173 26.09 14.12 -2.57
N GLY A 174 24.90 14.03 -2.00
CA GLY A 174 24.15 12.79 -1.89
C GLY A 174 23.15 12.60 -3.02
N ASP A 175 23.03 11.38 -3.51
CA ASP A 175 22.00 10.94 -4.45
C ASP A 175 21.06 9.92 -3.78
N VAL A 176 19.77 10.06 -4.04
CA VAL A 176 18.72 9.21 -3.45
C VAL A 176 18.01 8.41 -4.54
N PHE A 177 17.86 7.12 -4.30
CA PHE A 177 17.08 6.24 -5.15
C PHE A 177 16.12 5.42 -4.29
N SER A 178 14.82 5.65 -4.48
CA SER A 178 13.75 5.11 -3.60
C SER A 178 12.72 4.26 -4.36
N LYS A 179 13.19 3.47 -5.32
CA LYS A 179 12.38 2.44 -6.00
C LYS A 179 12.57 1.12 -5.25
N SER A 180 11.65 0.79 -4.35
CA SER A 180 11.80 -0.36 -3.45
C SER A 180 11.94 -1.69 -4.21
N TYR A 181 11.24 -1.85 -5.34
CA TYR A 181 11.32 -3.04 -6.20
C TYR A 181 12.67 -3.21 -6.94
N ASP A 182 13.47 -2.15 -7.07
CA ASP A 182 14.80 -2.17 -7.70
C ASP A 182 15.94 -2.29 -6.66
N ILE A 183 15.61 -2.38 -5.37
CA ILE A 183 16.57 -2.49 -4.27
C ILE A 183 16.32 -3.85 -3.60
N PRO A 184 17.33 -4.70 -3.39
CA PRO A 184 17.17 -5.93 -2.64
C PRO A 184 16.67 -5.68 -1.22
N SER A 185 15.84 -6.58 -0.69
CA SER A 185 15.43 -6.52 0.73
C SER A 185 16.64 -6.78 1.63
N ILE A 186 16.80 -5.94 2.64
CA ILE A 186 17.78 -6.09 3.73
C ILE A 186 17.12 -6.59 5.02
N ASN A 187 15.82 -6.90 5.00
CA ASN A 187 15.13 -7.48 6.15
C ASN A 187 15.55 -8.95 6.33
N PRO A 188 16.20 -9.32 7.46
CA PRO A 188 16.64 -10.70 7.70
C PRO A 188 15.48 -11.70 7.78
N ASP A 189 14.30 -11.26 8.24
CA ASP A 189 13.12 -12.10 8.36
C ASP A 189 12.37 -12.25 7.03
N ASN A 190 12.64 -11.37 6.07
CA ASN A 190 12.03 -11.40 4.74
C ASN A 190 13.00 -10.92 3.64
N PRO A 191 14.03 -11.72 3.31
CA PRO A 191 15.06 -11.34 2.34
C PRO A 191 14.56 -11.36 0.89
N ARG A 192 13.37 -11.94 0.64
CA ARG A 192 12.76 -12.06 -0.70
C ARG A 192 11.60 -11.09 -0.92
N ASP A 193 11.45 -10.09 -0.06
CA ASP A 193 10.45 -9.03 -0.26
C ASP A 193 10.72 -8.30 -1.59
N ASP A 194 9.75 -8.36 -2.50
CA ASP A 194 9.87 -7.81 -3.86
C ASP A 194 9.63 -6.29 -3.94
N GLY A 195 9.25 -5.63 -2.83
CA GLY A 195 9.03 -4.19 -2.78
C GLY A 195 7.87 -3.67 -3.65
N ASN A 196 7.02 -4.56 -4.19
CA ASN A 196 6.00 -4.21 -5.19
C ASN A 196 4.72 -3.57 -4.61
N ARG A 197 4.60 -3.48 -3.28
CA ARG A 197 3.40 -2.95 -2.60
C ARG A 197 3.56 -1.49 -2.17
N TRP A 198 4.40 -0.73 -2.85
CA TRP A 198 4.77 0.62 -2.41
C TRP A 198 3.60 1.62 -2.53
N GLU A 199 2.70 1.40 -3.47
CA GLU A 199 1.51 2.21 -3.72
C GLU A 199 0.59 2.25 -2.50
N LEU A 200 0.48 1.14 -1.76
CA LEU A 200 -0.32 1.02 -0.54
C LEU A 200 0.11 2.03 0.54
N TYR A 201 1.39 2.42 0.52
CA TYR A 201 2.00 3.25 1.54
C TYR A 201 2.32 4.67 1.06
N ALA A 202 2.06 4.96 -0.21
CA ALA A 202 2.27 6.28 -0.79
C ALA A 202 1.44 7.34 -0.05
N GLY A 203 2.07 8.46 0.30
CA GLY A 203 1.42 9.56 1.03
C GLY A 203 1.31 9.39 2.55
N LEU A 204 1.71 8.23 3.11
CA LEU A 204 1.58 7.95 4.55
C LEU A 204 2.81 8.34 5.39
N GLY A 205 3.78 9.04 4.80
CA GLY A 205 4.95 9.59 5.51
C GLY A 205 6.12 8.63 5.71
N LEU A 206 6.02 7.35 5.34
CA LEU A 206 7.14 6.40 5.43
C LEU A 206 8.36 6.80 4.60
N GLY A 207 8.16 7.26 3.37
CA GLY A 207 9.26 7.78 2.55
C GLY A 207 9.98 8.96 3.20
N ARG A 208 9.23 9.86 3.86
CA ARG A 208 9.83 10.97 4.61
C ARG A 208 10.69 10.46 5.78
N ARG A 209 10.22 9.46 6.51
CA ARG A 209 10.99 8.85 7.61
C ARG A 209 12.33 8.30 7.13
N LEU A 210 12.34 7.59 5.99
CA LEU A 210 13.59 7.08 5.39
C LEU A 210 14.56 8.23 5.02
N TYR A 211 14.05 9.30 4.41
CA TYR A 211 14.88 10.43 3.99
C TYR A 211 15.46 11.20 5.19
N LEU A 212 14.64 11.46 6.21
CA LEU A 212 15.10 12.15 7.42
C LEU A 212 16.12 11.30 8.19
N ALA A 213 15.90 10.00 8.34
CA ALA A 213 16.88 9.09 8.96
C ALA A 213 18.21 9.10 8.20
N ALA A 214 18.19 9.14 6.86
CA ALA A 214 19.41 9.28 6.07
C ALA A 214 20.09 10.65 6.28
N GLY A 215 19.32 11.73 6.39
CA GLY A 215 19.85 13.06 6.70
C GLY A 215 20.51 13.12 8.08
N GLU A 216 19.92 12.48 9.09
CA GLU A 216 20.49 12.37 10.44
C GLU A 216 21.78 11.53 10.46
N LEU A 217 21.84 10.46 9.67
CA LEU A 217 23.04 9.63 9.53
C LEU A 217 24.18 10.33 8.77
N HIS A 218 23.84 11.34 7.96
CA HIS A 218 24.76 12.07 7.08
C HIS A 218 24.52 13.59 7.15
N PRO A 219 24.74 14.23 8.32
CA PRO A 219 24.28 15.60 8.58
C PRO A 219 25.02 16.68 7.76
N HIS A 220 26.14 16.33 7.12
CA HIS A 220 26.92 17.24 6.29
C HIS A 220 26.62 17.09 4.79
N ILE A 221 25.80 16.09 4.42
CA ILE A 221 25.53 15.78 3.03
C ILE A 221 24.30 16.56 2.55
N ARG A 222 24.44 17.16 1.37
CA ARG A 222 23.36 17.83 0.66
C ARG A 222 22.81 16.88 -0.40
N TRP A 223 21.50 16.63 -0.38
CA TRP A 223 20.84 15.62 -1.19
C TRP A 223 20.23 16.18 -2.46
N ARG A 224 20.76 15.78 -3.61
CA ARG A 224 20.31 16.19 -4.95
C ARG A 224 18.90 15.71 -5.26
N ALA A 225 18.28 16.46 -6.17
CA ALA A 225 17.05 16.12 -6.84
C ALA A 225 17.42 15.68 -8.26
N GLY A 226 17.71 14.38 -8.43
CA GLY A 226 17.89 13.78 -9.76
C GLY A 226 16.55 13.65 -10.51
N ILE A 227 16.44 12.64 -11.38
CA ILE A 227 15.17 12.31 -12.04
C ILE A 227 14.17 11.85 -10.97
N GLN A 228 13.07 12.59 -10.83
CA GLN A 228 12.01 12.31 -9.87
C GLN A 228 10.78 11.71 -10.54
N SER A 229 10.20 10.69 -9.94
CA SER A 229 8.87 10.24 -10.33
C SER A 229 7.81 11.25 -9.86
N PRO A 230 6.62 11.29 -10.50
CA PRO A 230 5.49 12.08 -10.01
C PRO A 230 5.11 11.78 -8.55
N TYR A 231 5.36 10.56 -8.09
CA TYR A 231 5.10 10.14 -6.70
C TYR A 231 6.15 10.68 -5.71
N ALA A 232 7.40 10.84 -6.14
CA ALA A 232 8.48 11.35 -5.30
C ALA A 232 8.51 12.89 -5.21
N ALA A 233 8.04 13.58 -6.26
CA ALA A 233 8.10 15.04 -6.34
C ALA A 233 7.44 15.75 -5.13
N PRO A 234 6.20 15.40 -4.69
CA PRO A 234 5.60 16.05 -3.51
C PRO A 234 6.40 15.86 -2.23
N LEU A 235 7.01 14.68 -2.03
CA LEU A 235 7.87 14.43 -0.88
C LEU A 235 9.13 15.31 -0.94
N ARG A 236 9.80 15.37 -2.09
CA ARG A 236 11.01 16.15 -2.29
C ARG A 236 10.77 17.65 -2.11
N THR A 237 9.67 18.18 -2.63
CA THR A 237 9.28 19.57 -2.39
C THR A 237 9.04 19.85 -0.90
N ARG A 238 8.37 18.95 -0.17
CA ARG A 238 8.17 19.13 1.28
C ARG A 238 9.47 19.08 2.08
N LEU A 239 10.42 18.23 1.68
CA LEU A 239 11.75 18.17 2.31
C LEU A 239 12.54 19.46 2.06
N HIS A 240 12.56 19.95 0.82
CA HIS A 240 13.19 21.23 0.47
C HIS A 240 12.54 22.40 1.22
N ASN A 241 11.20 22.45 1.30
CA ASN A 241 10.53 23.53 2.02
C ASN A 241 10.80 23.50 3.53
N ALA A 242 11.15 22.34 4.10
CA ALA A 242 11.49 22.22 5.51
C ALA A 242 12.98 22.55 5.77
N ASP A 243 13.87 22.14 4.87
CA ASP A 243 15.30 22.43 4.91
C ASP A 243 15.85 22.57 3.47
N PRO A 244 15.83 23.80 2.93
CA PRO A 244 16.16 24.05 1.53
C PRO A 244 17.65 23.95 1.25
N TYR A 245 18.50 24.02 2.27
CA TYR A 245 19.95 23.90 2.13
C TYR A 245 20.38 22.44 1.94
N HIS A 246 19.83 21.53 2.75
CA HIS A 246 20.19 20.11 2.70
C HIS A 246 19.43 19.33 1.62
N TRP A 247 18.20 19.70 1.28
CA TRP A 247 17.41 18.96 0.31
C TRP A 247 17.16 19.78 -0.94
N ALA A 248 17.64 19.35 -2.11
CA ALA A 248 17.25 19.97 -3.37
C ALA A 248 15.78 19.64 -3.70
N GLY A 249 15.06 20.59 -4.30
CA GLY A 249 13.69 20.40 -4.75
C GLY A 249 13.23 21.51 -5.69
N HIS A 250 12.12 21.26 -6.38
CA HIS A 250 11.48 22.31 -7.17
C HIS A 250 10.80 23.32 -6.22
N CYS A 251 11.22 24.58 -6.29
CA CYS A 251 10.71 25.65 -5.45
C CYS A 251 10.57 26.95 -6.24
N THR A 252 9.36 27.53 -6.24
CA THR A 252 9.07 28.79 -6.93
C THR A 252 9.91 29.95 -6.37
N TRP A 253 10.06 30.03 -5.04
CA TRP A 253 10.83 31.08 -4.39
C TRP A 253 12.31 31.05 -4.78
N CYS A 254 12.92 29.86 -4.83
CA CYS A 254 14.30 29.67 -5.29
C CYS A 254 14.46 30.06 -6.77
N ASN A 255 13.49 29.68 -7.61
CA ASN A 255 13.50 30.00 -9.04
C ASN A 255 13.40 31.52 -9.28
N GLU A 256 12.51 32.21 -8.57
CA GLU A 256 12.35 33.68 -8.67
C GLU A 256 13.61 34.43 -8.27
N ARG A 257 14.35 33.90 -7.28
CA ARG A 257 15.62 34.45 -6.80
C ARG A 257 16.84 33.93 -7.54
N ARG A 258 16.65 33.06 -8.55
CA ARG A 258 17.71 32.44 -9.36
C ARG A 258 18.79 31.74 -8.51
N ILE A 259 18.37 31.11 -7.41
CA ILE A 259 19.28 30.38 -6.53
C ILE A 259 19.75 29.12 -7.25
N ILE A 260 21.05 29.01 -7.50
CA ILE A 260 21.68 27.79 -8.01
C ILE A 260 21.97 26.90 -6.80
N TRP A 261 21.04 26.00 -6.48
CA TRP A 261 21.09 25.23 -5.23
C TRP A 261 22.48 24.61 -4.95
N ARG A 262 23.15 24.03 -5.95
CA ARG A 262 24.47 23.40 -5.75
C ARG A 262 25.55 24.37 -5.30
N GLU A 263 25.48 25.62 -5.74
CA GLU A 263 26.46 26.67 -5.45
C GLU A 263 26.05 27.51 -4.23
N ALA A 264 24.78 27.39 -3.84
CA ALA A 264 24.20 28.26 -2.82
C ALA A 264 24.73 27.96 -1.42
N GLU A 265 25.10 29.02 -0.72
CA GLU A 265 25.49 29.01 0.70
C GLU A 265 24.25 29.01 1.61
N PRO A 266 24.36 28.57 2.89
CA PRO A 266 23.24 28.56 3.83
C PRO A 266 22.53 29.92 3.96
N ALA A 267 23.29 31.01 3.89
CA ALA A 267 22.78 32.38 4.03
C ALA A 267 21.79 32.77 2.92
N GLU A 268 21.90 32.20 1.73
CA GLU A 268 20.99 32.47 0.60
C GLU A 268 19.58 31.92 0.85
N PHE A 269 19.44 30.99 1.79
CA PHE A 269 18.16 30.43 2.20
C PHE A 269 17.58 31.06 3.47
N SER A 270 18.23 32.09 4.04
CA SER A 270 17.80 32.73 5.30
C SER A 270 16.38 33.31 5.25
N GLU A 271 15.95 33.79 4.08
CA GLU A 271 14.60 34.31 3.84
C GLU A 271 13.66 33.30 3.16
N HIS A 272 14.09 32.04 3.02
CA HIS A 272 13.26 31.00 2.42
C HIS A 272 12.02 30.76 3.31
N PRO A 273 10.79 30.69 2.75
CA PRO A 273 9.60 30.42 3.53
C PRO A 273 9.61 28.96 4.01
N ILE A 274 10.13 28.73 5.23
CA ILE A 274 10.20 27.40 5.80
C ILE A 274 8.79 26.92 6.15
N THR A 275 8.43 25.74 5.64
CA THR A 275 7.24 25.02 6.06
C THR A 275 7.68 23.80 6.85
N PRO A 276 7.64 23.85 8.20
CA PRO A 276 8.02 22.70 9.02
C PRO A 276 7.15 21.51 8.63
N ALA A 277 7.79 20.39 8.33
CA ALA A 277 7.05 19.16 8.13
C ALA A 277 6.57 18.65 9.51
N PRO A 278 5.35 18.08 9.62
CA PRO A 278 4.82 17.57 10.88
C PRO A 278 5.77 16.57 11.53
N ALA A 279 5.74 16.39 12.86
CA ALA A 279 6.63 15.45 13.53
C ALA A 279 6.56 14.06 12.87
N ALA A 280 7.72 13.47 12.57
CA ALA A 280 7.80 12.08 12.13
C ALA A 280 7.84 11.18 13.37
N ILE A 281 7.37 9.94 13.22
CA ILE A 281 7.67 8.89 14.21
C ILE A 281 9.18 8.70 14.22
N GLU A 282 9.79 8.85 15.38
CA GLU A 282 11.23 8.69 15.56
C GLU A 282 11.64 7.27 15.15
N PRO A 283 12.62 7.13 14.24
CA PRO A 283 13.02 5.83 13.75
C PRO A 283 13.82 5.06 14.79
N ARG A 284 13.48 3.78 14.97
CA ARG A 284 14.35 2.81 15.67
C ARG A 284 15.24 2.13 14.64
N LEU A 285 16.49 2.56 14.54
CA LEU A 285 17.46 1.99 13.60
C LEU A 285 17.96 0.62 14.10
N VAL A 286 17.95 -0.37 13.22
CA VAL A 286 18.52 -1.70 13.45
C VAL A 286 19.55 -1.97 12.36
N GLU A 287 20.82 -2.04 12.73
CA GLU A 287 21.90 -2.29 11.79
C GLU A 287 21.91 -3.76 11.35
N VAL A 288 21.99 -3.98 10.04
CA VAL A 288 22.08 -5.29 9.40
C VAL A 288 23.50 -5.46 8.89
N THR A 289 24.12 -6.57 9.26
CA THR A 289 25.43 -6.97 8.73
C THR A 289 25.22 -8.05 7.68
N THR A 290 25.80 -7.87 6.50
CA THR A 290 25.92 -8.97 5.54
C THR A 290 27.04 -9.88 6.05
N GLY A 291 26.71 -11.12 6.42
CA GLY A 291 27.74 -12.12 6.75
C GLY A 291 28.66 -12.35 5.54
N GLU A 292 29.95 -12.52 5.81
CA GLU A 292 30.99 -12.91 4.83
C GLU A 292 30.68 -14.24 4.14
#